data_AF-A0A2S7UAT6-F1
#
_entry.id   AF-A0A2S7UAT6-F1
#
_cell.length_a   1.000
_cell.length_b   1.000
_cell.length_c   1.000
_cell.angle_alpha   90.00
_cell.angle_beta   90.00
_cell.angle_gamma   90.00
#
_symmetry.space_group_name_H-M   'P 1'
#
loop_
_entity.id
_entity.type
_entity.pdbx_description
1 polymer ?
#
loop_
_entity_poly.entity_id
_entity_poly.type
_entity_poly.pdbx_seq_one_letter_code
_entity_poly.pdbx_strand_id
1 'polypeptide(L)'
;MSFSSLFESGESARNKSHFATLVSIAQSHDNMSAQETVVLERFKSKLDISDSDYAAILKNPSAYPVTPPTDSEERIQWLHDLFKIVFADHAMDDNEHKLLRRYATAIGYNDEDAKYLVDRSIEIFSGHLNLEDYRYLLNKDRK
;
A
#
# COMPACT_ATOMS: atom_id res chain seq x y z
N MET A 1 5.06 24.21 11.48
CA MET A 1 3.81 23.54 11.05
C MET A 1 3.07 24.45 10.10
N SER A 2 2.69 23.96 8.91
CA SER A 2 1.94 24.72 7.89
C SER A 2 0.45 24.72 8.22
N PHE A 3 -0.30 25.76 7.84
CA PHE A 3 -1.76 25.81 7.99
C PHE A 3 -2.49 24.59 7.37
N SER A 4 -1.88 23.95 6.37
CA SER A 4 -2.41 22.75 5.72
C SER A 4 -2.50 21.53 6.66
N SER A 5 -1.61 21.41 7.66
CA SER A 5 -1.62 20.25 8.58
C SER A 5 -2.77 20.29 9.58
N LEU A 6 -3.50 21.42 9.69
CA LEU A 6 -4.66 21.57 10.58
C LEU A 6 -5.95 21.00 9.97
N PHE A 7 -5.99 20.79 8.65
CA PHE A 7 -7.17 20.33 7.91
C PHE A 7 -6.98 18.96 7.25
N GLU A 8 -5.82 18.33 7.47
CA GLU A 8 -5.54 17.02 6.92
C GLU A 8 -6.38 15.97 7.67
N SER A 9 -7.22 15.25 6.93
CA SER A 9 -7.96 14.13 7.50
C SER A 9 -6.99 12.99 7.83
N GLY A 10 -7.34 12.17 8.82
CA GLY A 10 -6.53 11.00 9.17
C GLY A 10 -6.35 10.02 8.00
N GLU A 11 -7.32 9.98 7.08
CA GLU A 11 -7.25 9.19 5.84
C GLU A 11 -6.23 9.78 4.85
N SER A 12 -6.24 11.10 4.62
CA SER A 12 -5.28 11.77 3.73
C SER A 12 -3.84 11.60 4.23
N ALA A 13 -3.62 11.74 5.54
CA ALA A 13 -2.32 11.48 6.15
C ALA A 13 -1.86 10.03 5.94
N ARG A 14 -2.77 9.05 6.13
CA ARG A 14 -2.48 7.63 5.94
C ARG A 14 -2.13 7.31 4.48
N ASN A 15 -2.87 7.87 3.52
CA ASN A 15 -2.59 7.70 2.09
C ASN A 15 -1.21 8.25 1.71
N LYS A 16 -0.83 9.41 2.26
CA LYS A 16 0.51 9.97 2.05
C LYS A 16 1.61 9.11 2.67
N SER A 17 1.39 8.53 3.85
CA SER A 17 2.34 7.57 4.46
C SER A 17 2.50 6.30 3.62
N HIS A 18 1.41 5.74 3.09
CA HIS A 18 1.47 4.62 2.13
C HIS A 18 2.28 5.01 0.89
N PHE A 19 1.96 6.15 0.28
CA PHE A 19 2.61 6.63 -0.92
C PHE A 19 4.10 6.91 -0.70
N ALA A 20 4.47 7.54 0.41
CA ALA A 20 5.86 7.80 0.78
C ALA A 20 6.67 6.51 0.96
N THR A 21 6.06 5.47 1.53
CA THR A 21 6.69 4.15 1.63
C THR A 21 6.95 3.55 0.24
N LEU A 22 5.97 3.61 -0.67
CA LEU A 22 6.11 3.14 -2.06
C LEU A 22 7.21 3.89 -2.81
N VAL A 23 7.29 5.22 -2.65
CA VAL A 23 8.35 6.06 -3.23
C VAL A 23 9.71 5.68 -2.68
N SER A 24 9.83 5.52 -1.35
CA SER A 24 11.09 5.10 -0.70
C SER A 24 11.61 3.77 -1.25
N ILE A 25 10.70 2.82 -1.48
CA ILE A 25 11.04 1.52 -2.07
C ILE A 25 11.46 1.67 -3.53
N ALA A 26 10.72 2.41 -4.34
CA ALA A 26 11.06 2.64 -5.75
C ALA A 26 12.39 3.39 -5.93
N GLN A 27 12.79 4.20 -4.94
CA GLN A 27 14.06 4.93 -4.93
C GLN A 27 15.21 4.16 -4.27
N SER A 28 15.00 2.93 -3.79
CA SER A 28 16.01 2.20 -3.01
C SER A 28 17.20 1.65 -3.82
N HIS A 29 17.27 1.93 -5.12
CA HIS A 29 18.35 1.57 -6.02
C HIS A 29 18.80 2.76 -6.86
N ASP A 30 19.95 2.65 -7.52
CA ASP A 30 20.69 3.78 -8.10
C ASP A 30 19.90 4.68 -9.07
N ASN A 31 18.80 4.20 -9.69
CA ASN A 31 17.90 5.05 -10.48
C ASN A 31 16.46 4.53 -10.54
N MET A 32 15.47 5.42 -10.41
CA MET A 32 14.06 5.09 -10.65
C MET A 32 13.80 4.85 -12.15
N SER A 33 13.24 3.70 -12.49
CA SER A 33 12.93 3.34 -13.87
C SER A 33 11.67 4.05 -14.40
N ALA A 34 11.52 4.07 -15.73
CA ALA A 34 10.30 4.56 -16.36
C ALA A 34 9.05 3.76 -15.94
N GLN A 35 9.21 2.45 -15.75
CA GLN A 35 8.15 1.55 -15.31
C GLN A 35 7.73 1.87 -13.86
N GLU A 36 8.68 2.09 -12.96
CA GLU A 36 8.37 2.50 -11.57
C GLU A 36 7.69 3.85 -11.50
N THR A 37 8.09 4.80 -12.37
CA THR A 37 7.42 6.09 -12.47
C THR A 37 5.95 5.93 -12.86
N VAL A 38 5.66 5.09 -13.86
CA VAL A 38 4.28 4.77 -14.28
C VAL A 38 3.49 4.14 -13.14
N VAL A 39 4.10 3.20 -12.41
CA VAL A 39 3.47 2.55 -11.25
C VAL A 39 3.16 3.57 -10.14
N LEU A 40 4.08 4.47 -9.83
CA LEU A 40 3.87 5.53 -8.84
C LEU A 40 2.79 6.52 -9.26
N GLU A 41 2.69 6.87 -10.55
CA GLU A 41 1.59 7.72 -11.05
C GLU A 41 0.21 7.05 -10.91
N ARG A 42 0.13 5.72 -11.10
CA ARG A 42 -1.11 4.97 -10.80
C ARG A 42 -1.43 4.99 -9.32
N PHE A 43 -0.44 4.73 -8.46
CA PHE A 43 -0.65 4.75 -7.01
C PHE A 43 -1.02 6.14 -6.49
N LYS A 44 -0.45 7.20 -7.06
CA LYS A 44 -0.86 8.59 -6.79
C LYS A 44 -2.34 8.80 -7.07
N SER A 45 -2.84 8.34 -8.23
CA SER A 45 -4.26 8.42 -8.55
C SER A 45 -5.14 7.59 -7.61
N LYS A 46 -4.71 6.37 -7.26
CA LYS A 46 -5.45 5.46 -6.38
C LYS A 46 -5.54 5.99 -4.94
N LEU A 47 -4.46 6.59 -4.44
CA LEU A 47 -4.33 7.12 -3.08
C LEU A 47 -4.80 8.58 -2.94
N ASP A 48 -5.36 9.18 -3.99
CA ASP A 48 -5.80 10.59 -4.03
C ASP A 48 -4.70 11.57 -3.60
N ILE A 49 -3.50 11.38 -4.17
CA ILE A 49 -2.33 12.21 -3.88
C ILE A 49 -2.28 13.39 -4.85
N SER A 50 -2.33 14.60 -4.32
CA SER A 50 -2.22 15.84 -5.11
C SER A 50 -0.88 15.93 -5.84
N ASP A 51 -0.81 16.68 -6.95
CA ASP A 51 0.46 16.91 -7.66
C ASP A 51 1.53 17.55 -6.75
N SER A 52 1.11 18.44 -5.85
CA SER A 52 1.99 19.07 -4.87
C SER A 52 2.54 18.07 -3.85
N ASP A 53 1.69 17.18 -3.33
CA ASP A 53 2.13 16.14 -2.39
C ASP A 53 2.99 15.11 -3.09
N TYR A 54 2.66 14.73 -4.33
CA TYR A 54 3.46 13.81 -5.14
C TYR A 54 4.89 14.33 -5.32
N ALA A 55 5.05 15.60 -5.73
CA ALA A 55 6.37 16.21 -5.90
C ALA A 55 7.13 16.35 -4.58
N ALA A 56 6.42 16.68 -3.48
CA ALA A 56 7.02 16.80 -2.16
C ALA A 56 7.49 15.44 -1.61
N ILE A 57 6.68 14.39 -1.78
CA ILE A 57 6.99 13.01 -1.38
C ILE A 57 8.13 12.45 -2.21
N LEU A 58 8.14 12.66 -3.54
CA LEU A 58 9.27 12.25 -4.40
C LEU A 58 10.61 12.88 -3.98
N LYS A 59 10.58 14.14 -3.53
CA LYS A 59 11.77 14.85 -3.10
C LYS A 59 12.29 14.36 -1.74
N ASN A 60 11.38 14.08 -0.80
CA ASN A 60 11.74 13.63 0.53
C ASN A 60 10.68 12.71 1.13
N PRO A 61 10.68 11.41 0.80
CA PRO A 61 9.68 10.48 1.30
C PRO A 61 9.79 10.30 2.82
N SER A 62 10.98 10.48 3.41
CA SER A 62 11.19 10.37 4.86
C SER A 62 10.55 11.48 5.70
N ALA A 63 10.12 12.59 5.08
CA ALA A 63 9.40 13.66 5.76
C ALA A 63 7.97 13.29 6.13
N TYR A 64 7.42 12.25 5.48
CA TYR A 64 6.09 11.75 5.74
C TYR A 64 6.26 10.58 6.70
N PRO A 65 5.80 10.70 7.96
CA PRO A 65 6.09 9.69 8.98
C PRO A 65 5.56 8.33 8.53
N VAL A 66 6.50 7.50 8.10
CA VAL A 66 6.37 6.05 8.02
C VAL A 66 6.73 5.59 9.43
N THR A 67 5.82 5.71 10.39
CA THR A 67 5.98 4.93 11.62
C THR A 67 5.74 3.49 11.20
N PRO A 68 6.79 2.66 11.10
CA PRO A 68 6.59 1.28 10.70
C PRO A 68 5.67 0.65 11.74
N PRO A 69 4.67 -0.13 11.33
CA PRO A 69 3.76 -0.75 12.26
C PRO A 69 4.56 -1.57 13.29
N THR A 70 4.39 -1.23 14.56
CA THR A 70 5.27 -1.72 15.64
C THR A 70 4.85 -3.11 16.14
N ASP A 71 3.60 -3.48 15.89
CA ASP A 71 3.05 -4.79 16.20
C ASP A 71 2.40 -5.45 14.97
N SER A 72 2.03 -6.73 15.12
CA SER A 72 1.45 -7.52 14.05
C SER A 72 0.07 -7.05 13.62
N GLU A 73 -0.74 -6.51 14.54
CA GLU A 73 -2.11 -6.05 14.27
C GLU A 73 -2.08 -4.76 13.45
N GLU A 74 -1.18 -3.84 13.79
CA GLU A 74 -0.97 -2.61 13.03
C GLU A 74 -0.46 -2.93 11.62
N ARG A 75 0.42 -3.94 11.49
CA ARG A 75 1.01 -4.33 10.19
C ARG A 75 -0.03 -4.91 9.24
N ILE A 76 -0.90 -5.78 9.74
CA ILE A 76 -1.97 -6.34 8.91
C ILE A 76 -3.02 -5.28 8.56
N GLN A 77 -3.31 -4.34 9.46
CA GLN A 77 -4.18 -3.20 9.16
C GLN A 77 -3.60 -2.32 8.05
N TRP A 78 -2.31 -1.99 8.12
CA TRP A 78 -1.60 -1.23 7.08
C TRP A 78 -1.64 -1.93 5.72
N LEU A 79 -1.40 -3.24 5.71
CA LEU A 79 -1.52 -4.03 4.49
C LEU A 79 -2.95 -3.97 3.93
N HIS A 80 -3.95 -4.22 4.77
CA HIS A 80 -5.34 -4.20 4.38
C HIS A 80 -5.79 -2.84 3.84
N ASP A 81 -5.42 -1.75 4.51
CA ASP A 81 -5.79 -0.38 4.11
C ASP A 81 -5.23 -0.02 2.73
N LEU A 82 -3.95 -0.33 2.49
CA LEU A 82 -3.36 -0.13 1.17
C LEU A 82 -4.10 -0.94 0.11
N PHE A 83 -4.30 -2.23 0.35
CA PHE A 83 -4.92 -3.13 -0.63
C PHE A 83 -6.35 -2.74 -0.95
N LYS A 84 -7.14 -2.31 0.04
CA LYS A 84 -8.49 -1.79 -0.17
C LYS A 84 -8.53 -0.62 -1.16
N ILE A 85 -7.56 0.27 -1.09
CA ILE A 85 -7.47 1.44 -1.98
C ILE A 85 -6.97 1.02 -3.36
N VAL A 86 -5.88 0.24 -3.40
CA VAL A 86 -5.20 -0.03 -4.67
C VAL A 86 -5.92 -1.02 -5.58
N PHE A 87 -6.84 -1.81 -5.02
CA PHE A 87 -7.72 -2.73 -5.74
C PHE A 87 -9.12 -2.17 -6.04
N ALA A 88 -9.39 -0.90 -5.73
CA ALA A 88 -10.71 -0.31 -5.96
C ALA A 88 -11.15 -0.34 -7.44
N ASP A 89 -10.19 -0.36 -8.37
CA ASP A 89 -10.42 -0.46 -9.82
C ASP A 89 -10.27 -1.88 -10.38
N HIS A 90 -10.03 -2.89 -9.52
CA HIS A 90 -9.74 -4.28 -9.87
C HIS A 90 -8.63 -4.49 -10.92
N ALA A 91 -7.73 -3.52 -11.08
CA ALA A 91 -6.65 -3.57 -12.05
C ALA A 91 -5.28 -3.51 -11.35
N MET A 92 -4.43 -4.51 -11.63
CA MET A 92 -3.05 -4.54 -11.15
C MET A 92 -2.15 -5.26 -12.17
N ASP A 93 -1.01 -4.68 -12.48
CA ASP A 93 0.02 -5.33 -13.31
C ASP A 93 1.16 -5.97 -12.50
N ASP A 94 2.04 -6.69 -13.20
CA ASP A 94 3.18 -7.39 -12.59
C ASP A 94 4.18 -6.46 -11.87
N ASN A 95 4.27 -5.19 -12.26
CA ASN A 95 5.18 -4.23 -11.63
C ASN A 95 4.56 -3.67 -10.34
N GLU A 96 3.25 -3.37 -10.36
CA GLU A 96 2.48 -3.05 -9.15
C GLU A 96 2.58 -4.20 -8.14
N HIS A 97 2.43 -5.46 -8.60
CA HIS A 97 2.58 -6.65 -7.75
C HIS A 97 3.95 -6.74 -7.07
N LYS A 98 5.03 -6.56 -7.84
CA LYS A 98 6.40 -6.56 -7.30
C LYS A 98 6.60 -5.45 -6.29
N LEU A 99 6.06 -4.26 -6.54
CA LEU A 99 6.16 -3.14 -5.61
C LEU A 99 5.39 -3.41 -4.32
N LEU A 100 4.19 -4.01 -4.39
CA LEU A 100 3.41 -4.39 -3.21
C LEU A 100 4.09 -5.48 -2.36
N ARG A 101 4.81 -6.43 -2.97
CA ARG A 101 5.64 -7.38 -2.21
C ARG A 101 6.76 -6.69 -1.44
N ARG A 102 7.50 -5.78 -2.09
CA ARG A 102 8.53 -4.97 -1.42
C ARG A 102 7.93 -4.07 -0.34
N TYR A 103 6.71 -3.60 -0.54
CA TYR A 103 5.96 -2.85 0.46
C TYR A 103 5.68 -3.67 1.72
N ALA A 104 5.21 -4.92 1.57
CA ALA A 104 5.00 -5.82 2.69
C ALA A 104 6.31 -6.09 3.48
N THR A 105 7.45 -6.24 2.78
CA THR A 105 8.76 -6.34 3.43
C THR A 105 9.13 -5.05 4.17
N ALA A 106 8.89 -3.87 3.59
CA ALA A 106 9.22 -2.58 4.18
C ALA A 106 8.44 -2.28 5.48
N ILE A 107 7.24 -2.84 5.63
CA ILE A 107 6.43 -2.70 6.86
C ILE A 107 6.73 -3.80 7.89
N GLY A 108 7.69 -4.70 7.62
CA GLY A 108 8.26 -5.62 8.61
C GLY A 108 7.87 -7.10 8.48
N TYR A 109 7.35 -7.54 7.32
CA TYR A 109 7.24 -8.97 7.02
C TYR A 109 8.57 -9.50 6.46
N ASN A 110 8.87 -10.78 6.71
CA ASN A 110 9.95 -11.47 5.98
C ASN A 110 9.50 -11.77 4.54
N ASP A 111 10.43 -12.18 3.68
CA ASP A 111 10.15 -12.37 2.24
C ASP A 111 9.10 -13.46 1.96
N GLU A 112 9.07 -14.53 2.75
CA GLU A 112 8.09 -15.61 2.59
C GLU A 112 6.68 -15.14 2.96
N ASP A 113 6.52 -14.50 4.11
CA ASP A 113 5.27 -13.92 4.58
C ASP A 113 4.80 -12.79 3.66
N ALA A 114 5.70 -11.90 3.24
CA ALA A 114 5.39 -10.81 2.32
C ALA A 114 4.83 -11.35 1.00
N LYS A 115 5.46 -12.39 0.44
CA LYS A 115 4.95 -13.05 -0.76
C LYS A 115 3.58 -13.68 -0.51
N TYR A 116 3.43 -14.47 0.56
CA TYR A 116 2.17 -15.15 0.87
C TYR A 116 1.02 -14.17 1.08
N LEU A 117 1.22 -13.16 1.92
CA LEU A 117 0.21 -12.17 2.30
C LEU A 117 -0.21 -11.31 1.11
N VAL A 118 0.73 -10.88 0.27
CA VAL A 118 0.40 -10.11 -0.93
C VAL A 118 -0.38 -10.96 -1.92
N ASP A 119 0.08 -12.18 -2.23
CA ASP A 119 -0.61 -13.06 -3.18
C ASP A 119 -2.04 -13.39 -2.70
N ARG A 120 -2.21 -13.68 -1.41
CA ARG A 120 -3.53 -13.91 -0.80
C ARG A 120 -4.40 -12.67 -0.79
N SER A 121 -3.83 -11.49 -0.52
CA SER A 121 -4.59 -10.24 -0.55
C SER A 121 -5.10 -9.96 -1.96
N ILE A 122 -4.30 -10.23 -3.00
CA ILE A 122 -4.74 -10.10 -4.39
C ILE A 122 -5.92 -11.03 -4.68
N GLU A 123 -5.84 -12.30 -4.30
CA GLU A 123 -6.94 -13.25 -4.49
C GLU A 123 -8.23 -12.78 -3.80
N ILE A 124 -8.12 -12.28 -2.55
CA ILE A 124 -9.25 -11.75 -1.79
C ILE A 124 -9.88 -10.54 -2.48
N PHE A 125 -9.08 -9.53 -2.81
CA PHE A 125 -9.57 -8.26 -3.37
C PHE A 125 -9.95 -8.35 -4.86
N SER A 126 -9.45 -9.34 -5.59
CA SER A 126 -9.89 -9.65 -6.96
C SER A 126 -11.15 -10.51 -7.02
N GLY A 127 -11.63 -11.01 -5.87
CA GLY A 127 -12.82 -11.85 -5.80
C GLY A 127 -12.60 -13.31 -6.21
N HIS A 128 -11.35 -13.73 -6.42
CA HIS A 128 -10.98 -15.11 -6.73
C HIS A 128 -10.93 -16.01 -5.47
N LEU A 129 -11.92 -15.88 -4.59
CA LEU A 129 -12.03 -16.71 -3.41
C LEU A 129 -12.47 -18.12 -3.79
N ASN A 130 -11.71 -19.13 -3.34
CA ASN A 130 -12.13 -20.51 -3.49
C ASN A 130 -13.35 -20.82 -2.58
N LEU A 131 -14.00 -21.96 -2.83
CA LEU A 131 -15.21 -22.35 -2.11
C LEU A 131 -15.00 -22.52 -0.61
N GLU A 132 -13.82 -22.97 -0.18
CA GLU A 132 -13.51 -23.20 1.24
C GLU A 132 -13.37 -21.87 1.99
N ASP A 133 -12.61 -20.93 1.45
CA ASP A 133 -12.47 -19.57 1.97
C ASP A 133 -13.82 -18.87 2.04
N TYR A 134 -14.62 -18.96 0.97
CA TYR A 134 -15.96 -18.39 0.93
C TYR A 134 -16.85 -18.97 2.04
N ARG A 135 -16.85 -20.30 2.22
CA ARG A 135 -17.60 -20.97 3.30
C ARG A 135 -17.10 -20.56 4.68
N TYR A 136 -15.79 -20.40 4.86
CA TYR A 136 -15.22 -19.95 6.13
C TYR A 136 -15.73 -18.54 6.49
N LEU A 137 -15.66 -17.60 5.56
CA LEU A 137 -16.13 -16.23 5.78
C LEU A 137 -17.63 -16.17 6.07
N LEU A 138 -18.46 -16.94 5.38
CA LEU A 138 -19.90 -17.00 5.64
C LEU A 138 -20.27 -17.55 7.03
N ASN A 139 -19.43 -18.43 7.60
CA ASN A 139 -19.70 -19.04 8.90
C ASN A 139 -19.01 -18.34 10.07
N LYS A 140 -18.09 -17.39 9.81
CA LYS A 140 -17.32 -16.68 10.85
C LYS A 140 -18.19 -16.06 11.94
N ASP A 141 -19.34 -15.49 11.57
CA ASP A 141 -20.26 -14.80 12.48
C ASP A 141 -21.53 -15.61 12.78
N ARG A 142 -21.59 -16.87 12.31
CA ARG A 142 -22.75 -17.74 12.49
C ARG A 142 -22.65 -18.44 13.85
N LYS A 143 -23.36 -17.89 14.84
CA LYS A 143 -23.56 -18.51 16.16
C LYS A 143 -24.38 -19.80 16.07
#